data_AF-R2RP79-F1
#
_entry.id   AF-R2RP79-F1
#
_cell.length_a   1.000
_cell.length_b   1.000
_cell.length_c   1.000
_cell.angle_alpha   90.00
_cell.angle_beta   90.00
_cell.angle_gamma   90.00
#
_symmetry.space_group_name_H-M   'P 1'
#
loop_
_entity.id
_entity.type
_entity.pdbx_description
1 polymer ?
#
loop_
_entity_poly.entity_id
_entity_poly.type
_entity_poly.pdbx_seq_one_letter_code
_entity_poly.pdbx_strand_id
1 'polypeptide(L)'
;MKYGRLTILSYGKKGKSKTALCLCDCGKTKEVYLSNLRSKNTQSCGCIAKEKGKNFHDITGEKFGKLTAISPTSKRDTSKNVIWKCRCECGETIECSSSYLVRKYRKDCGCTKKKKFNIQGKKFGLLTVMEPTDSKINSKTKWKCLCDCGEFSTPQYSNLVDGHTRSCGCLWRKEGRTRYKGTVVECLTSKLSEKNSSGIKGVCPWKDQWQAYITLAKKRYSLGRYSSIEEAKEARLNAERKLFEPIIKEAYKKNISKN
;
A
#
# COMPACT_ATOMS: atom_id res chain seq x y z
N MET A 1 -52.18 30.64 -2.56
CA MET A 1 -51.81 29.20 -2.58
C MET A 1 -50.50 29.02 -1.82
N LYS A 2 -50.45 28.13 -0.82
CA LYS A 2 -49.26 27.85 0.01
C LYS A 2 -48.70 26.45 -0.28
N TYR A 3 -47.39 26.34 -0.47
CA TYR A 3 -46.65 25.12 -0.74
C TYR A 3 -45.51 24.99 0.27
N GLY A 4 -45.70 24.20 1.33
CA GLY A 4 -44.77 24.16 2.47
C GLY A 4 -44.71 25.51 3.18
N ARG A 5 -43.52 26.10 3.31
CA ARG A 5 -43.30 27.46 3.87
C ARG A 5 -43.34 28.57 2.81
N LEU A 6 -43.81 28.29 1.59
CA LEU A 6 -43.84 29.25 0.47
C LEU A 6 -45.28 29.63 0.12
N THR A 7 -45.59 30.92 0.16
CA THR A 7 -46.86 31.49 -0.29
C THR A 7 -46.64 32.18 -1.63
N ILE A 8 -47.40 31.80 -2.66
CA ILE A 8 -47.30 32.42 -3.98
C ILE A 8 -47.81 33.87 -3.90
N LEU A 9 -46.98 34.82 -4.34
CA LEU A 9 -47.33 36.24 -4.48
C LEU A 9 -47.77 36.56 -5.91
N SER A 10 -47.00 36.12 -6.91
CA SER A 10 -47.31 36.38 -8.33
C SER A 10 -46.83 35.26 -9.22
N TYR A 11 -47.45 35.14 -10.39
CA TYR A 11 -47.05 34.20 -11.44
C TYR A 11 -46.18 34.90 -12.47
N GLY A 12 -45.18 34.20 -12.97
CA GLY A 12 -44.25 34.66 -13.99
C GLY A 12 -43.98 33.60 -15.05
N LYS A 13 -43.15 33.95 -16.02
CA LYS A 13 -42.63 33.02 -17.02
C LYS A 13 -41.14 33.29 -17.22
N LYS A 14 -40.36 32.22 -17.26
CA LYS A 14 -38.94 32.27 -17.61
C LYS A 14 -38.73 31.35 -18.80
N GLY A 15 -38.62 31.94 -19.99
CA GLY A 15 -38.69 31.22 -21.26
C GLY A 15 -40.05 30.54 -21.46
N LYS A 16 -40.05 29.25 -21.82
CA LYS A 16 -41.28 28.44 -21.98
C LYS A 16 -41.89 27.96 -20.65
N SER A 17 -41.17 28.11 -19.54
CA SER A 17 -41.57 27.56 -18.24
C SER A 17 -42.31 28.57 -17.37
N LYS A 18 -43.40 28.14 -16.73
CA LYS A 18 -44.15 28.95 -15.76
C LYS A 18 -43.40 29.01 -14.42
N THR A 19 -43.17 30.21 -13.90
CA THR A 19 -42.57 30.47 -12.59
C THR A 19 -43.57 31.13 -11.65
N ALA A 20 -43.28 31.12 -10.35
CA ALA A 20 -44.01 31.87 -9.35
C ALA A 20 -43.03 32.54 -8.40
N LEU A 21 -43.26 33.82 -8.12
CA LEU A 21 -42.59 34.52 -7.04
C LEU A 21 -43.28 34.15 -5.73
N CYS A 22 -42.53 33.57 -4.81
CA CYS A 22 -43.05 33.08 -3.55
C CYS A 22 -42.45 33.85 -2.37
N LEU A 23 -43.29 34.28 -1.42
CA LEU A 23 -42.86 34.75 -0.10
C LEU A 23 -42.71 33.54 0.81
N CYS A 24 -41.54 33.37 1.41
CA CYS A 24 -41.35 32.35 2.41
C CYS A 24 -41.74 32.85 3.80
N ASP A 25 -42.20 31.96 4.68
CA ASP A 25 -42.40 32.25 6.11
C ASP A 25 -41.11 32.82 6.77
N CYS A 26 -39.93 32.61 6.16
CA CYS A 26 -38.64 33.21 6.53
C CYS A 26 -38.51 34.71 6.20
N GLY A 27 -39.55 35.35 5.64
CA GLY A 27 -39.55 36.74 5.18
C GLY A 27 -38.85 36.99 3.84
N LYS A 28 -38.19 35.99 3.25
CA LYS A 28 -37.50 36.12 1.95
C LYS A 28 -38.39 35.71 0.79
N THR A 29 -38.30 36.47 -0.29
CA THR A 29 -38.90 36.12 -1.57
C THR A 29 -37.97 35.21 -2.38
N LYS A 30 -38.56 34.29 -3.15
CA LYS A 30 -37.83 33.38 -4.03
C LYS A 30 -38.64 33.08 -5.28
N GLU A 31 -38.01 33.18 -6.44
CA GLU A 31 -38.59 32.73 -7.71
C GLU A 31 -38.42 31.21 -7.84
N VAL A 32 -39.51 30.48 -8.05
CA VAL A 32 -39.52 29.02 -8.13
C VAL A 32 -40.35 28.58 -9.34
N TYR A 33 -39.90 27.56 -10.06
CA TYR A 33 -40.69 26.94 -11.13
C TYR A 33 -41.96 26.30 -10.59
N LEU A 34 -43.09 26.47 -11.30
CA LEU A 34 -44.37 25.90 -10.88
C LEU A 34 -44.32 24.37 -10.74
N SER A 35 -43.54 23.70 -11.60
CA SER A 35 -43.32 22.25 -11.54
C SER A 35 -42.72 21.82 -10.21
N ASN A 36 -41.75 22.57 -9.68
CA ASN A 36 -41.06 22.28 -8.41
C ASN A 36 -41.92 22.55 -7.17
N LEU A 37 -42.89 23.46 -7.27
CA LEU A 37 -43.89 23.67 -6.22
C LEU A 37 -44.89 22.51 -6.19
N ARG A 38 -45.38 22.09 -7.37
CA ARG A 38 -46.32 20.97 -7.52
C ARG A 38 -45.72 19.63 -7.11
N SER A 39 -44.48 19.36 -7.50
CA SER A 39 -43.75 18.13 -7.12
C SER A 39 -43.23 18.14 -5.69
N LYS A 40 -43.47 19.23 -4.93
CA LYS A 40 -42.96 19.43 -3.56
C LYS A 40 -41.43 19.39 -3.43
N ASN A 41 -40.69 19.53 -4.53
CA ASN A 41 -39.22 19.60 -4.52
C ASN A 41 -38.71 20.89 -3.86
N THR A 42 -39.48 21.99 -3.97
CA THR A 42 -39.14 23.26 -3.31
C THR A 42 -40.22 23.67 -2.32
N GLN A 43 -39.95 23.47 -1.03
CA GLN A 43 -40.89 23.76 0.05
C GLN A 43 -40.51 24.98 0.90
N SER A 44 -39.37 25.62 0.63
CA SER A 44 -38.92 26.82 1.35
C SER A 44 -37.95 27.68 0.53
N CYS A 45 -37.65 28.87 1.04
CA CYS A 45 -36.59 29.74 0.53
C CYS A 45 -35.19 29.04 0.54
N GLY A 46 -35.06 27.90 1.23
CA GLY A 46 -33.80 27.25 1.59
C GLY A 46 -33.53 27.31 3.10
N CYS A 47 -34.41 27.97 3.87
CA CYS A 47 -34.31 28.06 5.33
C CYS A 47 -34.42 26.69 6.01
N ILE A 48 -35.29 25.79 5.54
CA ILE A 48 -35.45 24.45 6.13
C ILE A 48 -34.13 23.66 6.05
N ALA A 49 -33.41 23.75 4.92
CA ALA A 49 -32.11 23.11 4.77
C ALA A 49 -31.04 23.76 5.65
N LYS A 50 -31.10 25.09 5.85
CA LYS A 50 -30.21 25.82 6.77
C LYS A 50 -30.49 25.50 8.25
N GLU A 51 -31.75 25.27 8.61
CA GLU A 51 -32.15 24.83 9.95
C GLU A 51 -31.65 23.40 10.21
N LYS A 52 -31.87 22.47 9.28
CA LYS A 52 -31.39 21.08 9.39
C LYS A 52 -29.86 20.96 9.39
N GLY A 53 -29.15 21.80 8.64
CA GLY A 53 -27.68 21.81 8.59
C GLY A 53 -26.98 22.28 9.88
N LYS A 54 -27.73 22.78 10.87
CA LYS A 54 -27.20 23.12 12.21
C LYS A 54 -27.31 21.99 13.22
N ASN A 55 -28.12 20.96 12.96
CA ASN A 55 -28.27 19.81 13.85
C ASN A 55 -27.14 18.82 13.60
N PHE A 56 -26.01 19.02 14.26
CA PHE A 56 -25.00 17.98 14.40
C PHE A 56 -25.26 17.20 15.69
N HIS A 57 -25.03 15.89 15.65
CA HIS A 57 -25.09 15.06 16.85
C HIS A 57 -23.93 15.44 17.78
N ASP A 58 -24.25 15.83 19.00
CA ASP A 58 -23.28 16.11 20.04
C ASP A 58 -22.74 14.78 20.56
N ILE A 59 -21.45 14.54 20.31
CA ILE A 59 -20.73 13.34 20.73
C ILE A 59 -19.73 13.66 21.86
N THR A 60 -19.91 14.79 22.57
CA THR A 60 -19.03 15.20 23.67
C THR A 60 -18.97 14.10 24.75
N GLY A 61 -17.77 13.73 25.15
CA GLY A 61 -17.53 12.68 26.15
C GLY A 61 -17.58 11.24 25.61
N GLU A 62 -18.02 11.04 24.37
CA GLU A 62 -18.06 9.70 23.79
C GLU A 62 -16.66 9.15 23.46
N LYS A 63 -16.52 7.82 23.65
CA LYS A 63 -15.29 7.08 23.40
C LYS A 63 -15.35 6.32 22.08
N PHE A 64 -14.36 6.55 21.23
CA PHE A 64 -14.16 5.88 19.94
C PHE A 64 -12.82 5.16 19.93
N GLY A 65 -12.80 3.93 20.47
CA GLY A 65 -11.54 3.23 20.74
C GLY A 65 -10.76 3.94 21.85
N LYS A 66 -9.54 4.39 21.56
CA LYS A 66 -8.65 5.12 22.48
C LYS A 66 -8.83 6.64 22.41
N LEU A 67 -9.83 7.12 21.66
CA LEU A 67 -10.13 8.56 21.51
C LEU A 67 -11.38 8.91 22.31
N THR A 68 -11.32 10.03 23.01
CA THR A 68 -12.47 10.64 23.67
C THR A 68 -12.75 11.99 23.02
N ALA A 69 -13.97 12.22 22.56
CA ALA A 69 -14.37 13.50 21.99
C ALA A 69 -14.51 14.57 23.10
N ILE A 70 -13.81 15.70 22.95
CA ILE A 70 -13.81 16.79 23.95
C ILE A 70 -14.79 17.89 23.55
N SER A 71 -14.70 18.38 22.32
CA SER A 71 -15.52 19.50 21.88
C SER A 71 -15.63 19.56 20.35
N PRO A 72 -16.74 20.08 19.81
CA PRO A 72 -16.86 20.38 18.39
C PRO A 72 -16.00 21.60 18.04
N THR A 73 -15.45 21.61 16.83
CA THR A 73 -14.74 22.78 16.28
C THR A 73 -15.63 23.53 15.29
N SER A 74 -15.23 24.76 14.94
CA SER A 74 -15.87 25.54 13.89
C SER A 74 -15.62 24.98 12.47
N LYS A 75 -14.61 24.10 12.32
CA LYS A 75 -14.23 23.54 11.02
C LYS A 75 -15.19 22.44 10.57
N ARG A 76 -15.29 22.27 9.26
CA ARG A 76 -16.10 21.24 8.60
C ARG A 76 -15.25 20.46 7.59
N ASP A 77 -15.54 19.18 7.43
CA ASP A 77 -14.93 18.39 6.37
C ASP A 77 -15.58 18.68 4.99
N THR A 78 -15.04 18.08 3.92
CA THR A 78 -15.57 18.20 2.55
C THR A 78 -17.04 17.78 2.44
N SER A 79 -17.49 16.87 3.31
CA SER A 79 -18.87 16.39 3.40
C SER A 79 -19.73 17.19 4.38
N LYS A 80 -19.26 18.35 4.85
CA LYS A 80 -19.92 19.28 5.78
C LYS A 80 -20.14 18.72 7.20
N ASN A 81 -19.47 17.63 7.58
CA ASN A 81 -19.53 17.11 8.95
C ASN A 81 -18.68 17.97 9.89
N VAL A 82 -19.07 18.01 11.17
CA VAL A 82 -18.33 18.73 12.21
C VAL A 82 -17.00 18.04 12.49
N ILE A 83 -15.92 18.83 12.55
CA ILE A 83 -14.62 18.35 13.03
C ILE A 83 -14.58 18.49 14.54
N TRP A 84 -14.17 17.45 15.24
CA TRP A 84 -14.12 17.34 16.68
C TRP A 84 -12.68 17.32 17.19
N LYS A 85 -12.44 18.04 18.28
CA LYS A 85 -11.20 17.94 19.05
C LYS A 85 -11.32 16.72 19.97
N CYS A 86 -10.41 15.77 19.79
CA CYS A 86 -10.43 14.49 20.51
C CYS A 86 -9.14 14.31 21.29
N ARG A 87 -9.23 13.84 22.53
CA ARG A 87 -8.07 13.45 23.33
C ARG A 87 -7.85 11.96 23.21
N CYS A 88 -6.62 11.54 22.96
CA CYS A 88 -6.27 10.14 22.99
C CYS A 88 -5.76 9.74 24.37
N GLU A 89 -5.93 8.46 24.73
CA GLU A 89 -5.24 7.84 25.88
C GLU A 89 -3.73 8.03 25.85
N CYS A 90 -3.15 8.26 24.66
CA CYS A 90 -1.74 8.59 24.48
C CYS A 90 -1.35 9.97 25.05
N GLY A 91 -2.31 10.80 25.48
CA GLY A 91 -2.13 12.18 25.94
C GLY A 91 -2.28 13.23 24.82
N GLU A 92 -2.04 12.83 23.57
CA GLU A 92 -2.13 13.71 22.40
C GLU A 92 -3.57 14.13 22.08
N THR A 93 -3.75 15.35 21.60
CA THR A 93 -5.03 15.86 21.12
C THR A 93 -5.02 16.02 19.61
N ILE A 94 -6.10 15.59 18.95
CA ILE A 94 -6.21 15.56 17.49
C ILE A 94 -7.54 16.15 17.02
N GLU A 95 -7.57 16.67 15.80
CA GLU A 95 -8.81 17.07 15.12
C GLU A 95 -9.27 15.95 14.17
N CYS A 96 -10.52 15.50 14.30
CA CYS A 96 -11.10 14.40 13.51
C CYS A 96 -12.54 14.70 13.11
N SER A 97 -12.95 14.35 11.89
CA SER A 97 -14.36 14.46 11.50
C SER A 97 -15.26 13.52 12.32
N SER A 98 -16.46 13.98 12.68
CA SER A 98 -17.46 13.15 13.37
C SER A 98 -17.79 11.86 12.61
N SER A 99 -17.79 11.92 11.27
CA SER A 99 -18.07 10.76 10.43
C SER A 99 -17.02 9.65 10.59
N TYR A 100 -15.74 10.01 10.76
CA TYR A 100 -14.64 9.07 10.98
C TYR A 100 -14.70 8.40 12.37
N LEU A 101 -15.19 9.14 13.38
CA LEU A 101 -15.37 8.64 14.73
C LEU A 101 -16.55 7.66 14.80
N VAL A 102 -17.72 8.08 14.32
CA VAL A 102 -18.95 7.28 14.32
C VAL A 102 -18.79 6.00 13.50
N ARG A 103 -18.16 6.08 12.31
CA ARG A 103 -17.87 4.90 11.47
C ARG A 103 -16.68 4.07 11.96
N LYS A 104 -16.04 4.44 13.08
CA LYS A 104 -14.92 3.72 13.71
C LYS A 104 -13.69 3.54 12.82
N TYR A 105 -13.49 4.41 11.83
CA TYR A 105 -12.32 4.40 10.97
C TYR A 105 -11.06 4.91 11.67
N ARG A 106 -11.22 5.79 12.68
CA ARG A 106 -10.12 6.28 13.50
C ARG A 106 -10.35 5.89 14.96
N LYS A 107 -9.45 5.06 15.50
CA LYS A 107 -9.54 4.51 16.85
C LYS A 107 -8.48 5.05 17.81
N ASP A 108 -7.48 5.79 17.32
CA ASP A 108 -6.41 6.39 18.13
C ASP A 108 -5.76 7.60 17.43
N CYS A 109 -4.86 8.28 18.15
CA CYS A 109 -4.07 9.43 17.67
C CYS A 109 -3.08 9.06 16.54
N GLY A 110 -2.92 7.79 16.21
CA GLY A 110 -1.83 7.24 15.41
C GLY A 110 -0.71 6.64 16.26
N CYS A 111 -0.80 6.72 17.60
CA CYS A 111 0.22 6.20 18.51
C CYS A 111 0.44 4.71 18.38
N THR A 112 -0.61 3.92 18.10
CA THR A 112 -0.48 2.48 17.97
C THR A 112 0.40 2.12 16.77
N LYS A 113 0.23 2.84 15.65
CA LYS A 113 1.10 2.70 14.48
C LYS A 113 2.53 3.15 14.80
N LYS A 114 2.71 4.32 15.43
CA LYS A 114 4.05 4.80 15.82
C LYS A 114 4.81 3.78 16.69
N LYS A 115 4.16 3.21 17.71
CA LYS A 115 4.75 2.15 18.56
C LYS A 115 5.09 0.89 17.78
N LYS A 116 4.21 0.43 16.89
CA LYS A 116 4.44 -0.78 16.08
C LYS A 116 5.67 -0.64 15.19
N PHE A 117 5.84 0.50 14.53
CA PHE A 117 6.94 0.70 13.60
C PHE A 117 8.23 1.16 14.28
N ASN A 118 8.18 1.59 15.54
CA ASN A 118 9.38 1.93 16.28
C ASN A 118 10.18 0.67 16.61
N ILE A 119 11.27 0.47 15.88
CA ILE A 119 12.20 -0.66 16.02
C ILE A 119 13.58 -0.21 16.48
N GLN A 120 13.71 1.03 16.98
CA GLN A 120 14.94 1.55 17.57
C GLN A 120 15.48 0.61 18.64
N GLY A 121 16.80 0.34 18.59
CA GLY A 121 17.50 -0.57 19.49
C GLY A 121 17.33 -2.06 19.18
N LYS A 122 16.45 -2.45 18.24
CA LYS A 122 16.30 -3.87 17.88
C LYS A 122 17.43 -4.34 16.97
N LYS A 123 17.79 -5.62 17.09
CA LYS A 123 18.78 -6.28 16.25
C LYS A 123 18.09 -7.20 15.22
N PHE A 124 18.49 -7.07 13.96
CA PHE A 124 18.02 -7.88 12.82
C PHE A 124 19.23 -8.51 12.12
N GLY A 125 19.53 -9.76 12.44
CA GLY A 125 20.77 -10.40 12.01
C GLY A 125 21.99 -9.68 12.59
N LEU A 126 22.85 -9.14 11.73
CA LEU A 126 24.03 -8.36 12.11
C LEU A 126 23.76 -6.85 12.18
N LEU A 127 22.51 -6.40 12.01
CA LEU A 127 22.15 -4.98 11.99
C LEU A 127 21.48 -4.56 13.29
N THR A 128 22.05 -3.57 13.97
CA THR A 128 21.46 -2.92 15.15
C THR A 128 20.82 -1.61 14.71
N VAL A 129 19.51 -1.45 14.94
CA VAL A 129 18.74 -0.28 14.52
C VAL A 129 19.02 0.91 15.44
N MET A 130 19.40 2.05 14.86
CA MET A 130 19.70 3.28 15.61
C MET A 130 18.57 4.30 15.52
N GLU A 131 18.35 4.89 14.35
CA GLU A 131 17.42 6.00 14.18
C GLU A 131 16.63 5.90 12.87
N PRO A 132 15.38 6.36 12.82
CA PRO A 132 14.63 6.46 11.57
C PRO A 132 15.15 7.64 10.74
N THR A 133 15.16 7.52 9.42
CA THR A 133 15.56 8.63 8.53
C THR A 133 14.47 9.69 8.38
N ASP A 134 13.22 9.32 8.62
CA ASP A 134 12.06 10.19 8.46
C ASP A 134 11.37 10.48 9.79
N SER A 135 10.82 11.69 9.96
CA SER A 135 10.06 12.05 11.16
C SER A 135 8.74 11.28 11.29
N LYS A 136 8.19 10.78 10.18
CA LYS A 136 6.96 9.96 10.16
C LYS A 136 7.30 8.49 9.96
N ILE A 137 7.24 7.72 11.04
CA ILE A 137 7.54 6.29 11.04
C ILE A 137 6.36 5.48 10.48
N ASN A 138 6.60 4.72 9.42
CA ASN A 138 5.67 3.81 8.76
C ASN A 138 6.43 2.59 8.17
N SER A 139 5.73 1.72 7.44
CA SER A 139 6.33 0.50 6.85
C SER A 139 7.37 0.77 5.74
N LYS A 140 7.39 1.98 5.19
CA LYS A 140 8.33 2.45 4.16
C LYS A 140 9.48 3.26 4.72
N THR A 141 9.48 3.57 6.03
CA THR A 141 10.56 4.31 6.68
C THR A 141 11.86 3.53 6.58
N LYS A 142 12.92 4.23 6.17
CA LYS A 142 14.27 3.68 6.22
C LYS A 142 14.86 3.91 7.60
N TRP A 143 15.67 2.96 8.03
CA TRP A 143 16.29 2.96 9.35
C TRP A 143 17.79 2.94 9.18
N LYS A 144 18.48 3.85 9.87
CA LYS A 144 19.93 3.81 9.97
C LYS A 144 20.30 2.71 10.95
N CYS A 145 21.03 1.72 10.46
CA CYS A 145 21.45 0.56 11.22
C CYS A 145 22.97 0.48 11.24
N LEU A 146 23.55 0.23 12.41
CA LEU A 146 24.96 -0.12 12.56
C LEU A 146 25.10 -1.63 12.40
N CYS A 147 25.95 -2.05 11.48
CA CYS A 147 26.25 -3.46 11.33
C CYS A 147 27.39 -3.88 12.26
N ASP A 148 27.40 -5.14 12.69
CA ASP A 148 28.55 -5.75 13.40
C ASP A 148 29.87 -5.67 12.58
N CYS A 149 29.78 -5.39 11.26
CA CYS A 149 30.91 -5.12 10.38
C CYS A 149 31.57 -3.74 10.59
N GLY A 150 30.96 -2.87 11.41
CA GLY A 150 31.38 -1.47 11.62
C GLY A 150 30.74 -0.47 10.65
N GLU A 151 30.17 -0.93 9.52
CA GLU A 151 29.53 -0.06 8.53
C GLU A 151 28.05 0.21 8.83
N PHE A 152 27.59 1.36 8.38
CA PHE A 152 26.19 1.74 8.44
C PHE A 152 25.41 1.25 7.21
N SER A 153 24.13 0.98 7.40
CA SER A 153 23.20 0.68 6.31
C SER A 153 21.87 1.37 6.55
N THR A 154 21.12 1.64 5.46
CA THR A 154 19.81 2.31 5.53
C THR A 154 18.68 1.45 4.96
N PRO A 155 18.44 0.22 5.45
CA PRO A 155 17.36 -0.62 4.97
C PRO A 155 15.97 -0.07 5.34
N GLN A 156 14.99 -0.45 4.53
CA GLN A 156 13.59 -0.17 4.80
C GLN A 156 13.05 -1.08 5.92
N TYR A 157 12.13 -0.56 6.74
CA TYR A 157 11.47 -1.31 7.82
C TYR A 157 10.98 -2.70 7.37
N SER A 158 10.27 -2.79 6.23
CA SER A 158 9.75 -4.07 5.73
C SER A 158 10.87 -5.08 5.50
N ASN A 159 11.99 -4.66 4.91
CA ASN A 159 13.11 -5.56 4.62
C ASN A 159 13.81 -6.07 5.89
N LEU A 160 13.81 -5.27 6.96
CA LEU A 160 14.34 -5.68 8.26
C LEU A 160 13.42 -6.73 8.91
N VAL A 161 12.12 -6.45 8.97
CA VAL A 161 11.14 -7.31 9.64
C VAL A 161 10.89 -8.61 8.89
N ASP A 162 10.81 -8.56 7.56
CA ASP A 162 10.63 -9.74 6.70
C ASP A 162 11.94 -10.55 6.56
N GLY A 163 13.06 -10.02 7.08
CA GLY A 163 14.35 -10.70 7.11
C GLY A 163 15.09 -10.71 5.77
N HIS A 164 14.71 -9.86 4.82
CA HIS A 164 15.40 -9.65 3.54
C HIS A 164 16.74 -8.92 3.69
N THR A 165 16.90 -8.11 4.73
CA THR A 165 18.17 -7.43 5.03
C THR A 165 18.66 -7.79 6.42
N ARG A 166 19.78 -8.53 6.48
CA ARG A 166 20.39 -9.03 7.72
C ARG A 166 21.82 -8.53 7.97
N SER A 167 22.38 -7.74 7.03
CA SER A 167 23.74 -7.18 7.14
C SER A 167 23.93 -5.97 6.23
N CYS A 168 25.05 -5.25 6.42
CA CYS A 168 25.56 -4.18 5.55
C CYS A 168 25.94 -4.67 4.12
N GLY A 169 25.64 -5.93 3.76
CA GLY A 169 26.17 -6.60 2.58
C GLY A 169 27.51 -7.32 2.82
N CYS A 170 28.06 -7.25 4.04
CA CYS A 170 29.31 -7.95 4.39
C CYS A 170 29.17 -9.49 4.34
N LEU A 171 27.98 -10.03 4.62
CA LEU A 171 27.73 -11.48 4.49
C LEU A 171 27.99 -11.95 3.05
N TRP A 172 27.48 -11.20 2.07
CA TRP A 172 27.70 -11.49 0.65
C TRP A 172 29.15 -11.30 0.20
N ARG A 173 29.90 -10.40 0.85
CA ARG A 173 31.32 -10.17 0.56
C ARG A 173 32.21 -11.30 1.10
N LYS A 174 31.86 -11.89 2.24
CA LYS A 174 32.59 -13.02 2.84
C LYS A 174 32.31 -14.34 2.11
N GLU A 175 31.06 -14.57 1.71
CA GLU A 175 30.66 -15.75 0.92
C GLU A 175 30.84 -15.53 -0.59
N GLY A 176 31.94 -14.91 -0.99
CA GLY A 176 32.23 -14.53 -2.38
C GLY A 176 32.25 -15.73 -3.32
N ARG A 177 31.08 -16.16 -3.78
CA ARG A 177 30.84 -17.06 -4.90
C ARG A 177 31.80 -16.69 -6.02
N THR A 178 32.82 -17.51 -6.23
CA THR A 178 33.84 -17.23 -7.25
C THR A 178 33.15 -17.16 -8.60
N ARG A 179 33.13 -15.95 -9.21
CA ARG A 179 32.61 -15.79 -10.56
C ARG A 179 33.70 -16.18 -11.54
N TYR A 180 33.48 -17.27 -12.26
CA TYR A 180 34.35 -17.69 -13.35
C TYR A 180 33.62 -17.47 -14.67
N LYS A 181 34.24 -16.72 -15.60
CA LYS A 181 33.64 -16.33 -16.90
C LYS A 181 32.21 -15.76 -16.76
N GLY A 182 32.00 -14.88 -15.77
CA GLY A 182 30.70 -14.23 -15.55
C GLY A 182 29.61 -15.12 -14.91
N THR A 183 29.94 -16.35 -14.52
CA THR A 183 29.01 -17.32 -13.92
C THR A 183 29.45 -17.70 -12.51
N VAL A 184 28.50 -17.84 -11.59
CA VAL A 184 28.74 -18.44 -10.27
C VAL A 184 28.74 -19.96 -10.43
N VAL A 185 29.89 -20.60 -10.20
CA VAL A 185 30.09 -22.04 -10.48
C VAL A 185 29.18 -22.91 -9.62
N GLU A 186 29.04 -22.61 -8.33
CA GLU A 186 28.16 -23.33 -7.38
C GLU A 186 26.68 -23.32 -7.80
N CYS A 187 26.24 -22.30 -8.54
CA CYS A 187 24.87 -22.21 -9.02
C CYS A 187 24.59 -23.20 -10.16
N LEU A 188 25.62 -23.61 -10.92
CA LEU A 188 25.49 -24.59 -12.01
C LEU A 188 25.06 -25.96 -11.48
N THR A 189 25.51 -26.32 -10.27
CA THR A 189 25.21 -27.60 -9.60
C THR A 189 24.21 -27.45 -8.46
N SER A 190 23.49 -26.33 -8.40
CA SER A 190 22.53 -26.06 -7.32
C SER A 190 21.46 -27.15 -7.22
N LYS A 191 20.82 -27.31 -6.06
CA LYS A 191 19.68 -28.24 -5.89
C LYS A 191 18.44 -27.76 -6.67
N LEU A 192 17.52 -28.67 -6.96
CA LEU A 192 16.22 -28.34 -7.54
C LEU A 192 15.38 -27.59 -6.50
N SER A 193 14.55 -26.63 -6.94
CA SER A 193 13.56 -25.99 -6.07
C SER A 193 12.37 -26.93 -5.86
N GLU A 194 11.84 -27.00 -4.65
CA GLU A 194 10.63 -27.78 -4.31
C GLU A 194 9.40 -27.36 -5.13
N LYS A 195 9.38 -26.12 -5.64
CA LYS A 195 8.30 -25.59 -6.48
C LYS A 195 8.44 -25.94 -7.96
N ASN A 196 9.43 -26.74 -8.33
CA ASN A 196 9.65 -27.13 -9.73
C ASN A 196 8.67 -28.24 -10.13
N SER A 197 7.74 -27.91 -11.02
CA SER A 197 6.67 -28.81 -11.45
C SER A 197 7.10 -29.91 -12.42
N SER A 198 8.23 -29.75 -13.13
CA SER A 198 8.71 -30.73 -14.13
C SER A 198 9.73 -31.70 -13.57
N GLY A 199 10.19 -31.51 -12.33
CA GLY A 199 11.28 -32.28 -11.72
C GLY A 199 12.66 -32.03 -12.35
N ILE A 200 12.75 -31.24 -13.43
CA ILE A 200 13.97 -31.06 -14.23
C ILE A 200 14.25 -29.56 -14.41
N LYS A 201 15.49 -29.14 -14.19
CA LYS A 201 15.89 -27.73 -14.34
C LYS A 201 15.80 -27.28 -15.80
N GLY A 202 15.12 -26.17 -16.05
CA GLY A 202 15.08 -25.59 -17.39
C GLY A 202 14.23 -26.38 -18.38
N VAL A 203 13.40 -27.31 -17.91
CA VAL A 203 12.37 -27.98 -18.70
C VAL A 203 11.02 -27.53 -18.17
N CYS A 204 10.16 -27.02 -19.04
CA CYS A 204 8.82 -26.57 -18.67
C CYS A 204 7.79 -26.92 -19.74
N PRO A 205 6.52 -27.17 -19.35
CA PRO A 205 5.45 -27.37 -20.32
C PRO A 205 5.21 -26.09 -21.13
N TRP A 206 5.00 -26.25 -22.43
CA TRP A 206 4.72 -25.19 -23.38
C TRP A 206 3.67 -25.66 -24.39
N LYS A 207 2.41 -25.26 -24.19
CA LYS A 207 1.25 -25.81 -24.91
C LYS A 207 1.22 -27.35 -24.76
N ASP A 208 1.11 -28.08 -25.86
CA ASP A 208 1.09 -29.55 -25.91
C ASP A 208 2.50 -30.18 -26.05
N GLN A 209 3.55 -29.42 -25.75
CA GLN A 209 4.95 -29.85 -25.88
C GLN A 209 5.78 -29.45 -24.64
N TRP A 210 6.98 -30.01 -24.52
CA TRP A 210 7.97 -29.69 -23.50
C TRP A 210 9.06 -28.80 -24.08
N GLN A 211 9.31 -27.65 -23.47
CA GLN A 211 10.41 -26.77 -23.87
C GLN A 211 11.61 -26.96 -22.95
N ALA A 212 12.79 -27.16 -23.53
CA ALA A 212 14.05 -27.21 -22.80
C ALA A 212 14.89 -25.95 -23.07
N TYR A 213 15.51 -25.41 -22.02
CA TYR A 213 16.41 -24.27 -22.09
C TYR A 213 17.49 -24.36 -21.02
N ILE A 214 18.62 -23.69 -21.27
CA ILE A 214 19.72 -23.54 -20.33
C ILE A 214 20.16 -22.07 -20.30
N THR A 215 20.52 -21.57 -19.12
CA THR A 215 21.05 -20.21 -18.97
C THR A 215 22.48 -20.27 -18.47
N LEU A 216 23.39 -19.58 -19.16
CA LEU A 216 24.79 -19.47 -18.78
C LEU A 216 25.24 -18.02 -18.96
N ALA A 217 25.99 -17.46 -18.01
CA ALA A 217 26.53 -16.11 -18.08
C ALA A 217 25.50 -15.03 -18.50
N LYS A 218 24.28 -15.09 -17.94
CA LYS A 218 23.11 -14.22 -18.26
C LYS A 218 22.54 -14.38 -19.67
N LYS A 219 23.06 -15.28 -20.51
CA LYS A 219 22.51 -15.61 -21.82
C LYS A 219 21.66 -16.87 -21.74
N ARG A 220 20.44 -16.82 -22.28
CA ARG A 220 19.52 -17.96 -22.36
C ARG A 220 19.68 -18.65 -23.72
N TYR A 221 19.90 -19.95 -23.69
CA TYR A 221 20.00 -20.82 -24.85
C TYR A 221 18.74 -21.69 -24.92
N SER A 222 17.99 -21.58 -26.01
CA SER A 222 16.85 -22.46 -26.29
C SER A 222 17.37 -23.77 -26.87
N LEU A 223 17.01 -24.90 -26.26
CA LEU A 223 17.50 -26.23 -26.68
C LEU A 223 16.53 -26.89 -27.66
N GLY A 224 15.25 -26.53 -27.61
CA GLY A 224 14.23 -27.04 -28.49
C GLY A 224 12.89 -27.19 -27.82
N ARG A 225 11.93 -27.72 -28.56
CA ARG A 225 10.62 -28.19 -28.09
C ARG A 225 10.50 -29.67 -28.45
N TYR A 226 9.94 -30.45 -27.54
CA TYR A 226 9.89 -31.91 -27.60
C TYR A 226 8.49 -32.39 -27.27
N SER A 227 8.09 -33.54 -27.79
CA SER A 227 6.80 -34.15 -27.47
C SER A 227 6.82 -34.83 -26.09
N SER A 228 7.97 -35.38 -25.69
CA SER A 228 8.16 -36.07 -24.42
C SER A 228 9.04 -35.28 -23.43
N ILE A 229 8.82 -35.51 -22.13
CA ILE A 229 9.63 -34.92 -21.06
C ILE A 229 11.04 -35.54 -21.01
N GLU A 230 11.18 -36.82 -21.37
CA GLU A 230 12.46 -37.53 -21.44
C GLU A 230 13.37 -36.94 -22.51
N GLU A 231 12.84 -36.64 -23.69
CA GLU A 231 13.59 -35.99 -24.78
C GLU A 231 14.07 -34.59 -24.37
N ALA A 232 13.19 -33.81 -23.73
CA ALA A 232 13.54 -32.50 -23.19
C ALA A 232 14.60 -32.60 -22.07
N LYS A 233 14.55 -33.65 -21.24
CA LYS A 233 15.56 -33.96 -20.21
C LYS A 233 16.91 -34.26 -20.84
N GLU A 234 16.95 -35.09 -21.88
CA GLU A 234 18.19 -35.47 -22.55
C GLU A 234 18.83 -34.25 -23.24
N ALA A 235 18.03 -33.45 -23.95
CA ALA A 235 18.48 -32.19 -24.54
C ALA A 235 19.10 -31.27 -23.48
N ARG A 236 18.44 -31.17 -22.31
CA ARG A 236 18.94 -30.40 -21.17
C ARG A 236 20.26 -30.93 -20.63
N LEU A 237 20.40 -32.24 -20.44
CA LEU A 237 21.61 -32.91 -19.95
C LEU A 237 22.78 -32.74 -20.94
N ASN A 238 22.53 -32.90 -22.24
CA ASN A 238 23.50 -32.67 -23.31
C ASN A 238 24.02 -31.23 -23.29
N ALA A 239 23.15 -30.27 -23.01
CA ALA A 239 23.57 -28.88 -22.87
C ALA A 239 24.40 -28.62 -21.60
N GLU A 240 24.14 -29.30 -20.48
CA GLU A 240 24.99 -29.22 -19.27
C GLU A 240 26.39 -29.75 -19.54
N ARG A 241 26.48 -30.92 -20.20
CA ARG A 241 27.77 -31.50 -20.59
C ARG A 241 28.58 -30.56 -21.48
N LYS A 242 27.94 -29.92 -22.46
CA LYS A 242 28.62 -29.01 -23.40
C LYS A 242 28.98 -27.65 -22.78
N LEU A 243 28.09 -27.07 -21.97
CA LEU A 243 28.23 -25.68 -21.51
C LEU A 243 28.71 -25.54 -20.07
N PHE A 244 28.31 -26.44 -19.16
CA PHE A 244 28.62 -26.32 -17.72
C PHE A 244 29.90 -27.08 -17.36
N GLU A 245 30.09 -28.31 -17.82
CA GLU A 245 31.27 -29.12 -17.43
C GLU A 245 32.62 -28.44 -17.70
N PRO A 246 32.87 -27.81 -18.87
CA PRO A 246 34.17 -27.18 -19.12
C PRO A 246 34.44 -26.03 -18.14
N ILE A 247 33.41 -25.24 -17.83
CA ILE A 247 33.49 -24.10 -16.91
C ILE A 247 33.75 -24.56 -15.49
N ILE A 248 33.08 -25.63 -15.06
CA ILE A 248 33.27 -26.21 -13.72
C ILE A 248 34.70 -26.75 -13.59
N LYS A 249 35.18 -27.55 -14.56
CA LYS A 249 36.52 -28.14 -14.55
C LYS A 249 37.61 -27.06 -14.54
N GLU A 250 37.50 -26.03 -15.37
CA GLU A 250 38.45 -24.91 -15.40
C GLU A 250 38.45 -24.09 -14.11
N ALA A 251 37.27 -23.84 -13.52
CA ALA A 251 37.15 -23.07 -12.29
C ALA A 251 37.78 -23.79 -11.10
N TYR A 252 37.55 -25.10 -10.95
CA TYR A 252 38.17 -25.88 -9.88
C TYR A 252 39.69 -25.96 -10.02
N LYS A 253 40.24 -26.13 -11.24
CA LYS A 253 41.69 -26.08 -11.47
C LYS A 253 42.31 -24.75 -11.01
N LYS A 254 41.64 -23.62 -11.28
CA LYS A 254 42.12 -22.28 -10.86
C LYS A 254 41.98 -21.99 -9.37
N ASN A 255 40.98 -22.55 -8.70
CA ASN A 255 40.83 -22.41 -7.25
C ASN A 255 41.83 -23.30 -6.49
N ILE A 256 42.19 -24.47 -7.04
CA ILE A 256 43.27 -25.33 -6.49
C ILE A 256 44.64 -24.64 -6.63
N SER A 257 44.90 -23.88 -7.71
CA SER A 257 46.17 -23.15 -7.89
C SER A 257 46.31 -21.88 -7.04
N LYS A 258 45.32 -21.54 -6.20
CA LYS A 258 45.31 -20.35 -5.33
C LYS A 258 45.35 -20.67 -3.83
N ASN A 259 45.22 -21.96 -3.48
CA ASN A 259 45.48 -22.49 -2.14
C ASN A 259 46.84 -23.17 -2.11
#